data_AF-A0A9P6PYA8-F1
#
_entry.id   AF-A0A9P6PYA8-F1
#
_cell.length_a   1.000
_cell.length_b   1.000
_cell.length_c   1.000
_cell.angle_alpha   90.00
_cell.angle_beta   90.00
_cell.angle_gamma   90.00
#
_symmetry.space_group_name_H-M   'P 1'
#
loop_
_entity.id
_entity.type
_entity.pdbx_description
1 polymer ?
#
loop_
_entity_poly.entity_id
_entity_poly.type
_entity_poly.pdbx_seq_one_letter_code
_entity_poly.pdbx_strand_id
1 'polypeptide(L)'
;MTSLLEKISVSSSVASLNTQAAKLTLVAVAASVTTATLILGYQGSQRKRRVKQLKDDLRKSIPPPPTFDDFTDLSDSGNQHNTGSTALRLPLPAFQIHQHRQLLQDGSLVVDEELIREQLSRNITFLGEEGVEKLRNSFVVIVGAGGVGSWAASMLIRSGVGKIRIIDFDQVSLSSLNRHATAVQADVGTPKVVAMKKAFGSIAPWVEVDARVELFQEDNANELLSGNPDYVVDAIDNINTKLALLKFCFDHKIPVMSSMGAGAKADPSRVQISDISETFEDPLARAVRRKIKKMGVDTGIEVVYSTEKPHHVKLLPLDETQAQEADEYAALPDFRSRILPVLGPLPAMFGMSMATFITCKIAGWPMEPLPIKLREALYLRIHRELRVREGKLDKGIEAIALDRRDVGYVIEEIFRGKSAVSQSMDKIGLCRWKRAEPLSLQNVVVLTKSEMNRHAKLPLDADLVEVYGQEVVDYVEDRFREESEISRLR
;
A
#
# COMPACT_ATOMS: atom_id res chain seq x y z
N MET A 1 -27.32 22.89 35.82
CA MET A 1 -25.85 23.07 35.76
C MET A 1 -25.49 24.26 36.64
N THR A 2 -25.85 24.15 37.92
CA THR A 2 -25.98 25.25 38.88
C THR A 2 -25.07 24.99 40.09
N SER A 3 -23.85 24.51 39.86
CA SER A 3 -22.87 24.29 40.94
C SER A 3 -21.39 24.38 40.50
N LEU A 4 -21.08 25.07 39.40
CA LEU A 4 -19.70 25.17 38.88
C LEU A 4 -19.12 26.59 38.85
N LEU A 5 -19.76 27.56 39.52
CA LEU A 5 -19.32 28.96 39.54
C LEU A 5 -18.78 29.46 40.90
N GLU A 6 -18.47 28.56 41.84
CA GLU A 6 -18.14 28.99 43.22
C GLU A 6 -16.76 28.58 43.74
N LYS A 7 -15.79 28.27 42.86
CA LYS A 7 -14.41 27.98 43.29
C LYS A 7 -13.32 28.54 42.38
N ILE A 8 -13.31 29.85 42.16
CA ILE A 8 -12.07 30.57 41.80
C ILE A 8 -11.99 31.85 42.64
N SER A 9 -11.53 31.66 43.88
CA SER A 9 -11.05 32.71 44.77
C SER A 9 -9.60 33.03 44.42
N VAL A 10 -9.42 34.11 43.68
CA VAL A 10 -8.31 35.09 43.68
C VAL A 10 -7.04 34.68 44.44
N SER A 11 -5.97 34.36 43.70
CA SER A 11 -4.60 34.72 44.10
C SER A 11 -4.09 35.80 43.15
N SER A 12 -3.73 36.93 43.75
CA SER A 12 -3.31 38.20 43.18
C SER A 12 -2.11 38.12 42.23
N SER A 13 -2.32 38.41 40.94
CA SER A 13 -1.31 39.09 40.09
C SER A 13 -1.88 39.49 38.72
N VAL A 14 -2.91 40.33 38.66
CA VAL A 14 -3.13 41.14 37.45
C VAL A 14 -3.49 42.55 37.88
N ALA A 15 -2.59 43.46 37.57
CA ALA A 15 -2.73 44.88 37.77
C ALA A 15 -4.07 45.40 37.25
N SER A 16 -4.57 46.42 37.94
CA SER A 16 -5.77 47.19 37.67
C SER A 16 -6.05 47.45 36.18
N LEU A 17 -6.89 46.63 35.55
CA LEU A 17 -7.51 46.92 34.26
C LEU A 17 -8.81 47.70 34.50
N ASN A 18 -8.66 48.95 34.96
CA ASN A 18 -9.77 49.87 35.18
C ASN A 18 -10.04 50.77 33.95
N THR A 19 -9.91 50.19 32.75
CA THR A 19 -10.28 50.84 31.49
C THR A 19 -11.50 50.13 30.92
N GLN A 20 -12.53 50.88 30.52
CA GLN A 20 -13.74 50.33 29.89
C GLN A 20 -13.41 49.40 28.71
N ALA A 21 -12.30 49.67 28.00
CA ALA A 21 -11.77 48.84 26.94
C ALA A 21 -11.45 47.40 27.38
N ALA A 22 -10.92 47.19 28.59
CA ALA A 22 -10.58 45.86 29.11
C ALA A 22 -11.82 45.04 29.48
N LYS A 23 -12.86 45.70 30.01
CA LYS A 23 -14.15 45.07 30.29
C LYS A 23 -14.87 44.69 29.00
N LEU A 24 -14.83 45.55 27.98
CA LEU A 24 -15.39 45.29 26.66
C LEU A 24 -14.68 44.15 25.93
N THR A 25 -13.35 44.06 26.01
CA THR A 25 -12.60 42.94 25.42
C THR A 25 -12.88 41.62 26.12
N LEU A 26 -12.98 41.60 27.45
CA LEU A 26 -13.33 40.40 28.19
C LEU A 26 -14.74 39.89 27.83
N VAL A 27 -15.71 40.79 27.74
CA VAL A 27 -17.10 40.45 27.34
C VAL A 27 -17.16 39.97 25.89
N ALA A 28 -16.42 40.61 24.98
CA ALA A 28 -16.34 40.20 23.59
C ALA A 28 -15.74 38.79 23.46
N VAL A 29 -14.62 38.52 24.14
CA VAL A 29 -13.99 37.19 24.14
C VAL A 29 -14.92 36.13 24.73
N ALA A 30 -15.59 36.41 25.85
CA ALA A 30 -16.54 35.48 26.45
C ALA A 30 -17.74 35.19 25.55
N ALA A 31 -18.28 36.22 24.87
CA ALA A 31 -19.36 36.07 23.91
C ALA A 31 -18.91 35.22 22.71
N SER A 32 -17.76 35.53 22.10
CA SER A 32 -17.21 34.78 20.97
C SER A 32 -16.96 33.31 21.30
N VAL A 33 -16.39 33.02 22.47
CA VAL A 33 -16.17 31.65 22.93
C VAL A 33 -17.51 30.93 23.06
N THR A 34 -18.50 31.53 23.74
CA THR A 34 -19.82 30.93 23.95
C THR A 34 -20.55 30.65 22.63
N THR A 35 -20.49 31.60 21.68
CA THR A 35 -21.08 31.45 20.36
C THR A 35 -20.40 30.32 19.59
N ALA A 36 -19.06 30.23 19.63
CA ALA A 36 -18.31 29.16 18.99
C ALA A 36 -18.66 27.78 19.59
N THR A 37 -18.78 27.65 20.91
CA THR A 37 -19.18 26.37 21.54
C THR A 37 -20.60 25.97 21.17
N LEU A 38 -21.53 26.94 21.07
CA LEU A 38 -22.90 26.69 20.65
C LEU A 38 -22.97 26.25 19.18
N ILE A 39 -22.22 26.90 18.29
CA ILE A 39 -22.16 26.54 16.87
C ILE A 39 -21.54 25.15 16.70
N LEU A 40 -20.38 24.89 17.29
CA LEU A 40 -19.71 23.59 17.21
C LEU A 40 -20.55 22.47 17.86
N GLY A 41 -21.21 22.76 18.99
CA GLY A 41 -22.13 21.83 19.65
C GLY A 41 -23.36 21.53 18.79
N TYR A 42 -23.94 22.55 18.16
CA TYR A 42 -25.07 22.40 17.24
C TYR A 42 -24.69 21.63 15.98
N GLN A 43 -23.56 21.95 15.35
CA GLN A 43 -23.01 21.25 14.18
C GLN A 43 -22.70 19.79 14.51
N GLY A 44 -22.09 19.51 15.66
CA GLY A 44 -21.84 18.15 16.15
C GLY A 44 -23.14 17.35 16.36
N SER A 45 -24.18 17.99 16.90
CA SER A 45 -25.51 17.39 17.08
C SER A 45 -26.23 17.13 15.75
N GLN A 46 -26.16 18.09 14.80
CA GLN A 46 -26.66 17.96 13.43
C GLN A 46 -26.00 16.78 12.70
N ARG A 47 -24.67 16.65 12.80
CA ARG A 47 -23.92 15.53 12.21
C ARG A 47 -24.38 14.18 12.76
N LYS A 48 -24.56 14.07 14.09
CA LYS A 48 -25.09 12.86 14.73
C LYS A 48 -26.51 12.52 14.25
N ARG A 49 -27.38 13.53 14.09
CA ARG A 49 -28.75 13.36 13.57
C ARG A 49 -28.76 12.90 12.11
N ARG A 50 -27.95 13.51 11.24
CA ARG A 50 -27.81 13.09 9.83
C ARG A 50 -27.29 11.66 9.71
N VAL A 51 -26.26 11.29 10.48
CA VAL A 51 -25.76 9.91 10.50
C VAL A 51 -26.85 8.92 10.95
N LYS A 52 -27.66 9.30 11.96
CA LYS A 52 -28.78 8.48 12.42
C LYS A 52 -29.86 8.32 11.34
N GLN A 53 -30.28 9.41 10.70
CA GLN A 53 -31.25 9.38 9.60
C GLN A 53 -30.76 8.50 8.43
N LEU A 54 -29.50 8.68 8.02
CA LEU A 54 -28.89 7.89 6.96
C LEU A 54 -28.85 6.39 7.31
N LYS A 55 -28.55 6.05 8.57
CA LYS A 55 -28.62 4.66 9.07
C LYS A 55 -30.04 4.10 9.01
N ASP A 56 -31.04 4.91 9.38
CA ASP A 56 -32.45 4.50 9.38
C ASP A 56 -32.97 4.30 7.94
N ASP A 57 -32.56 5.15 6.99
CA ASP A 57 -32.93 5.04 5.58
C ASP A 57 -32.29 3.82 4.92
N LEU A 58 -30.99 3.57 5.18
CA LEU A 58 -30.29 2.37 4.70
C LEU A 58 -30.95 1.09 5.22
N ARG A 59 -31.30 1.05 6.51
CA ARG A 59 -32.00 -0.09 7.12
C ARG A 59 -33.35 -0.39 6.48
N LYS A 60 -34.06 0.63 5.98
CA LYS A 60 -35.33 0.46 5.28
C LYS A 60 -35.14 -0.01 3.83
N SER A 61 -34.01 0.32 3.20
CA SER A 61 -33.73 -0.02 1.79
C SER A 61 -33.05 -1.38 1.58
N ILE A 62 -32.46 -1.99 2.62
CA ILE A 62 -31.72 -3.25 2.51
C ILE A 62 -32.66 -4.42 2.83
N PRO A 63 -32.96 -5.33 1.87
CA PRO A 63 -33.64 -6.58 2.19
C PRO A 63 -32.79 -7.44 3.14
N PRO A 64 -33.40 -8.27 4.01
CA PRO A 64 -32.64 -9.17 4.87
C PRO A 64 -31.75 -10.10 4.04
N PRO A 65 -30.60 -10.55 4.58
CA PRO A 65 -29.76 -11.52 3.87
C PRO A 65 -30.59 -12.77 3.56
N PRO A 66 -30.42 -13.38 2.38
CA PRO A 66 -31.15 -14.58 2.01
C PRO A 66 -30.86 -15.67 3.03
N THR A 67 -31.92 -16.36 3.44
CA THR A 67 -31.89 -17.54 4.29
C THR A 67 -31.54 -18.77 3.46
N PHE A 68 -31.12 -19.86 4.11
CA PHE A 68 -30.78 -21.10 3.40
C PHE A 68 -31.97 -21.64 2.58
N ASP A 69 -33.19 -21.36 3.03
CA ASP A 69 -34.44 -21.72 2.34
C ASP A 69 -34.63 -20.96 1.01
N ASP A 70 -33.97 -19.80 0.82
CA ASP A 70 -34.03 -19.03 -0.43
C ASP A 70 -33.18 -19.67 -1.57
N PHE A 71 -32.38 -20.70 -1.26
CA PHE A 71 -31.50 -21.39 -2.22
C PHE A 71 -31.97 -22.81 -2.58
N THR A 72 -33.09 -23.30 -2.03
CA THR A 72 -33.58 -24.67 -2.29
C THR A 72 -34.03 -24.92 -3.73
N ASP A 73 -34.29 -23.86 -4.50
CA ASP A 73 -34.74 -23.95 -5.90
C ASP A 73 -33.60 -24.25 -6.91
N LEU A 74 -32.34 -24.19 -6.47
CA LEU A 74 -31.18 -24.42 -7.36
C LEU A 74 -30.79 -25.90 -7.47
N SER A 75 -31.31 -26.78 -6.62
CA SER A 75 -30.98 -28.23 -6.68
C SER A 75 -31.84 -29.02 -7.67
N ASP A 76 -32.97 -28.48 -8.14
CA ASP A 76 -33.92 -29.21 -9.00
C ASP A 76 -33.67 -29.03 -10.51
N SER A 77 -32.77 -28.12 -10.91
CA SER A 77 -32.49 -27.83 -12.33
C SER A 77 -31.26 -28.55 -12.91
N GLY A 78 -30.58 -29.40 -12.13
CA GLY A 78 -29.29 -29.99 -12.52
C GLY A 78 -29.20 -31.51 -12.63
N ASN A 79 -30.25 -32.28 -12.34
CA ASN A 79 -30.07 -33.73 -12.11
C ASN A 79 -31.14 -34.62 -12.77
N GLN A 80 -31.18 -34.66 -14.11
CA GLN A 80 -31.87 -35.74 -14.82
C GLN A 80 -30.99 -36.96 -15.15
N HIS A 81 -29.67 -36.95 -14.92
CA HIS A 81 -28.82 -38.11 -15.18
C HIS A 81 -27.77 -38.35 -14.09
N ASN A 82 -28.17 -38.98 -12.98
CA ASN A 82 -27.36 -40.04 -12.37
C ASN A 82 -28.14 -40.80 -11.29
N THR A 83 -28.48 -42.05 -11.58
CA THR A 83 -28.96 -43.03 -10.60
C THR A 83 -27.78 -43.53 -9.76
N GLY A 84 -27.89 -43.40 -8.43
CA GLY A 84 -27.13 -44.22 -7.48
C GLY A 84 -25.91 -43.56 -6.82
N SER A 85 -26.12 -42.63 -5.89
CA SER A 85 -25.30 -42.59 -4.68
C SER A 85 -26.08 -41.98 -3.52
N THR A 86 -26.27 -42.79 -2.48
CA THR A 86 -26.88 -42.39 -1.22
C THR A 86 -25.85 -41.56 -0.44
N ALA A 87 -25.74 -40.28 -0.75
CA ALA A 87 -24.96 -39.36 0.06
C ALA A 87 -25.71 -39.14 1.39
N LEU A 88 -25.15 -39.69 2.47
CA LEU A 88 -25.53 -39.41 3.86
C LEU A 88 -25.53 -37.89 4.10
N ARG A 89 -26.71 -37.27 4.10
CA ARG A 89 -26.89 -35.91 4.62
C ARG A 89 -26.82 -35.99 6.14
N LEU A 90 -25.66 -35.68 6.71
CA LEU A 90 -25.57 -35.27 8.11
C LEU A 90 -25.99 -33.79 8.19
N PRO A 91 -27.09 -33.45 8.89
CA PRO A 91 -27.46 -32.05 9.09
C PRO A 91 -26.52 -31.46 10.15
N LEU A 92 -25.64 -30.54 9.75
CA LEU A 92 -25.01 -29.64 10.72
C LEU A 92 -26.08 -28.68 11.25
N PRO A 93 -26.41 -28.69 12.56
CA PRO A 93 -27.46 -27.83 13.08
C PRO A 93 -27.01 -26.37 13.01
N ALA A 94 -27.85 -25.49 12.44
CA ALA A 94 -27.68 -24.04 12.44
C ALA A 94 -27.47 -23.42 13.85
N PHE A 95 -27.70 -24.21 14.91
CA PHE A 95 -27.54 -23.88 16.31
C PHE A 95 -26.09 -23.60 16.74
N GLN A 96 -25.06 -24.06 16.01
CA GLN A 96 -23.66 -23.85 16.43
C GLN A 96 -23.04 -22.51 15.99
N ILE A 97 -23.53 -21.85 14.93
CA ILE A 97 -22.88 -20.65 14.38
C ILE A 97 -23.02 -19.44 15.31
N HIS A 98 -24.16 -19.29 15.99
CA HIS A 98 -24.40 -18.15 16.89
C HIS A 98 -23.61 -18.26 18.21
N GLN A 99 -23.53 -19.46 18.79
CA GLN A 99 -22.70 -19.71 19.99
C GLN A 99 -21.21 -19.52 19.69
N HIS A 100 -20.73 -20.04 18.56
CA HIS A 100 -19.34 -19.87 18.15
C HIS A 100 -18.98 -18.38 17.96
N ARG A 101 -19.89 -17.59 17.38
CA ARG A 101 -19.72 -16.14 17.20
C ARG A 101 -19.71 -15.36 18.53
N GLN A 102 -20.47 -15.77 19.55
CA GLN A 102 -20.44 -15.16 20.88
C GLN A 102 -19.16 -15.52 21.64
N LEU A 103 -18.75 -16.80 21.61
CA LEU A 103 -17.53 -17.27 22.27
C LEU A 103 -16.24 -16.67 21.67
N LEU A 104 -16.24 -16.37 20.36
CA LEU A 104 -15.18 -15.61 19.67
C LEU A 104 -15.11 -14.14 20.13
N GLN A 105 -16.25 -13.53 20.48
CA GLN A 105 -16.29 -12.15 20.99
C GLN A 105 -15.81 -12.04 22.43
N ASP A 106 -16.01 -13.11 23.21
CA ASP A 106 -15.62 -13.17 24.63
C ASP A 106 -14.17 -13.66 24.85
N GLY A 107 -13.41 -13.92 23.77
CA GLY A 107 -11.99 -14.31 23.83
C GLY A 107 -11.73 -15.69 24.43
N SER A 108 -12.77 -16.52 24.57
CA SER A 108 -12.71 -17.84 25.22
C SER A 108 -12.49 -19.01 24.25
N LEU A 109 -12.57 -18.76 22.95
CA LEU A 109 -12.32 -19.76 21.90
C LEU A 109 -10.84 -19.79 21.55
N VAL A 110 -10.16 -20.86 21.96
CA VAL A 110 -8.92 -21.30 21.33
C VAL A 110 -9.32 -21.84 19.96
N VAL A 111 -9.00 -21.09 18.89
CA VAL A 111 -9.18 -21.60 17.53
C VAL A 111 -8.23 -22.78 17.35
N ASP A 112 -8.75 -23.90 16.88
CA ASP A 112 -7.95 -25.10 16.62
C ASP A 112 -6.82 -24.79 15.64
N GLU A 113 -5.58 -25.08 16.02
CA GLU A 113 -4.40 -24.85 15.18
C GLU A 113 -4.47 -25.68 13.89
N GLU A 114 -5.14 -26.84 13.89
CA GLU A 114 -5.37 -27.61 12.67
C GLU A 114 -6.21 -26.83 11.65
N LEU A 115 -7.25 -26.13 12.11
CA LEU A 115 -8.11 -25.31 11.25
C LEU A 115 -7.36 -24.08 10.69
N ILE A 116 -6.52 -23.45 11.52
CA ILE A 116 -5.68 -22.33 11.08
C ILE A 116 -4.70 -22.81 10.01
N ARG A 117 -4.06 -23.96 10.23
CA ARG A 117 -3.13 -24.56 9.27
C ARG A 117 -3.83 -24.93 7.96
N GLU A 118 -5.04 -25.49 8.02
CA GLU A 118 -5.83 -25.77 6.82
C GLU A 118 -6.15 -24.49 6.03
N GLN A 119 -6.58 -23.42 6.72
CA GLN A 119 -6.82 -22.12 6.07
C GLN A 119 -5.55 -21.52 5.45
N LEU A 120 -4.39 -21.75 6.07
CA LEU A 120 -3.09 -21.28 5.59
C LEU A 120 -2.35 -22.28 4.68
N SER A 121 -2.96 -23.42 4.35
CA SER A 121 -2.30 -24.53 3.63
C SER A 121 -1.61 -24.11 2.33
N ARG A 122 -2.22 -23.19 1.57
CA ARG A 122 -1.64 -22.62 0.35
C ARG A 122 -0.45 -21.71 0.62
N ASN A 123 -0.48 -20.95 1.70
CA ASN A 123 0.65 -20.12 2.12
C ASN A 123 1.79 -21.01 2.63
N ILE A 124 1.49 -22.07 3.38
CA ILE A 124 2.49 -23.05 3.86
C ILE A 124 3.17 -23.73 2.67
N THR A 125 2.40 -24.14 1.66
CA THR A 125 2.95 -24.77 0.44
C THR A 125 3.87 -23.81 -0.33
N PHE A 126 3.58 -22.50 -0.31
CA PHE A 126 4.34 -21.50 -1.06
C PHE A 126 5.57 -20.98 -0.29
N LEU A 127 5.39 -20.58 0.97
CA LEU A 127 6.41 -19.93 1.82
C LEU A 127 7.20 -20.92 2.68
N GLY A 128 6.76 -22.19 2.75
CA GLY A 128 7.25 -23.17 3.70
C GLY A 128 6.71 -22.97 5.12
N GLU A 129 6.94 -23.96 5.98
CA GLU A 129 6.54 -23.91 7.40
C GLU A 129 7.21 -22.73 8.13
N GLU A 130 8.52 -22.56 7.95
CA GLU A 130 9.29 -21.49 8.60
C GLU A 130 8.78 -20.10 8.21
N GLY A 131 8.46 -19.89 6.93
CA GLY A 131 7.96 -18.61 6.45
C GLY A 131 6.59 -18.26 7.03
N VAL A 132 5.70 -19.24 7.14
CA VAL A 132 4.39 -19.05 7.78
C VAL A 132 4.52 -18.89 9.30
N GLU A 133 5.43 -19.60 9.95
CA GLU A 133 5.69 -19.42 11.39
C GLU A 133 6.16 -18.00 11.72
N LYS A 134 7.06 -17.43 10.91
CA LYS A 134 7.47 -16.01 11.02
C LYS A 134 6.28 -15.07 10.89
N LEU A 135 5.39 -15.32 9.92
CA LEU A 135 4.16 -14.52 9.75
C LEU A 135 3.24 -14.65 10.97
N ARG A 136 3.01 -15.86 11.47
CA ARG A 136 2.15 -16.14 12.63
C ARG A 136 2.64 -15.43 13.89
N ASN A 137 3.95 -15.23 14.02
CA ASN A 137 4.56 -14.51 15.14
C ASN A 137 4.76 -13.01 14.89
N SER A 138 4.43 -12.51 13.69
CA SER A 138 4.68 -11.13 13.31
C SER A 138 3.60 -10.14 13.79
N PHE A 139 4.04 -8.91 14.01
CA PHE A 139 3.22 -7.75 14.32
C PHE A 139 3.34 -6.67 13.26
N VAL A 140 2.22 -6.34 12.61
CA VAL A 140 2.14 -5.27 11.60
C VAL A 140 1.26 -4.13 12.06
N VAL A 141 1.72 -2.89 11.88
CA VAL A 141 0.91 -1.68 12.13
C VAL A 141 0.45 -1.07 10.81
N ILE A 142 -0.83 -0.75 10.70
CA ILE A 142 -1.45 -0.09 9.55
C ILE A 142 -1.90 1.31 9.97
N VAL A 143 -1.36 2.33 9.32
CA VAL A 143 -1.76 3.72 9.53
C VAL A 143 -2.60 4.19 8.35
N GLY A 144 -3.90 4.39 8.59
CA GLY A 144 -4.92 4.64 7.58
C GLY A 144 -5.71 3.39 7.20
N ALA A 145 -7.02 3.41 7.44
CA ALA A 145 -8.00 2.37 7.16
C ALA A 145 -8.84 2.69 5.90
N GLY A 146 -8.27 3.43 4.96
CA GLY A 146 -8.91 3.79 3.69
C GLY A 146 -8.91 2.67 2.65
N GLY A 147 -9.05 3.05 1.37
CA GLY A 147 -9.08 2.10 0.25
C GLY A 147 -7.76 1.37 -0.02
N VAL A 148 -6.63 1.80 0.58
CA VAL A 148 -5.36 1.07 0.52
C VAL A 148 -5.19 0.20 1.76
N GLY A 149 -5.17 0.84 2.94
CA GLY A 149 -4.88 0.14 4.19
C GLY A 149 -5.92 -0.92 4.58
N SER A 150 -7.20 -0.74 4.23
CA SER A 150 -8.20 -1.79 4.48
C SER A 150 -7.93 -3.07 3.68
N TRP A 151 -7.47 -2.95 2.43
CA TRP A 151 -7.10 -4.09 1.59
C TRP A 151 -5.76 -4.69 2.01
N ALA A 152 -4.77 -3.85 2.34
CA ALA A 152 -3.49 -4.32 2.86
C ALA A 152 -3.68 -5.17 4.12
N ALA A 153 -4.40 -4.64 5.11
CA ALA A 153 -4.73 -5.35 6.34
C ALA A 153 -5.50 -6.66 6.07
N SER A 154 -6.49 -6.63 5.17
CA SER A 154 -7.30 -7.81 4.83
C SER A 154 -6.46 -8.93 4.22
N MET A 155 -5.47 -8.60 3.38
CA MET A 155 -4.59 -9.61 2.80
C MET A 155 -3.53 -10.09 3.79
N LEU A 156 -2.96 -9.21 4.61
CA LEU A 156 -1.98 -9.59 5.64
C LEU A 156 -2.53 -10.62 6.63
N ILE A 157 -3.75 -10.41 7.16
CA ILE A 157 -4.36 -11.38 8.09
C ILE A 157 -4.67 -12.72 7.40
N ARG A 158 -5.05 -12.69 6.11
CA ARG A 158 -5.31 -13.89 5.31
C ARG A 158 -4.02 -14.61 4.94
N SER A 159 -2.90 -13.89 4.91
CA SER A 159 -1.56 -14.44 4.69
C SER A 159 -0.96 -15.10 5.94
N GLY A 160 -1.53 -14.86 7.12
CA GLY A 160 -1.10 -15.50 8.37
C GLY A 160 -0.46 -14.58 9.39
N VAL A 161 -0.46 -13.25 9.19
CA VAL A 161 0.01 -12.28 10.20
C VAL A 161 -0.76 -12.46 11.52
N GLY A 162 -0.04 -12.69 12.62
CA GLY A 162 -0.64 -13.00 13.93
C GLY A 162 -1.20 -11.80 14.68
N LYS A 163 -0.59 -10.63 14.53
CA LYS A 163 -1.03 -9.40 15.20
C LYS A 163 -1.07 -8.22 14.23
N ILE A 164 -2.16 -7.47 14.28
CA ILE A 164 -2.30 -6.24 13.51
C ILE A 164 -2.85 -5.10 14.37
N ARG A 165 -2.19 -3.93 14.31
CA ARG A 165 -2.72 -2.69 14.86
C ARG A 165 -3.19 -1.81 13.71
N ILE A 166 -4.39 -1.26 13.81
CA ILE A 166 -4.97 -0.40 12.77
C ILE A 166 -5.28 0.95 13.41
N ILE A 167 -4.70 2.02 12.84
CA ILE A 167 -4.82 3.40 13.33
C ILE A 167 -5.55 4.22 12.28
N ASP A 168 -6.75 4.70 12.61
CA ASP A 168 -7.52 5.65 11.79
C ASP A 168 -8.61 6.31 12.65
N PHE A 169 -8.75 7.63 12.54
CA PHE A 169 -9.74 8.42 13.29
C PHE A 169 -11.08 8.55 12.55
N ASP A 170 -11.14 8.21 11.26
CA ASP A 170 -12.32 8.37 10.43
C ASP A 170 -13.40 7.31 10.70
N GLN A 171 -14.61 7.65 10.29
CA GLN A 171 -15.75 6.75 10.22
C GLN A 171 -16.02 6.29 8.78
N VAL A 172 -16.69 5.15 8.64
CA VAL A 172 -17.18 4.65 7.35
C VAL A 172 -18.19 5.65 6.79
N SER A 173 -17.97 6.12 5.57
CA SER A 173 -18.93 6.92 4.79
C SER A 173 -19.51 6.09 3.65
N LEU A 174 -20.69 6.46 3.13
CA LEU A 174 -21.24 5.83 1.93
C LEU A 174 -20.27 5.89 0.74
N SER A 175 -19.62 7.04 0.53
CA SER A 175 -18.65 7.23 -0.55
C SER A 175 -17.35 6.44 -0.36
N SER A 176 -17.07 5.91 0.83
CA SER A 176 -15.92 5.04 1.08
C SER A 176 -16.16 3.59 0.68
N LEU A 177 -17.43 3.16 0.58
CA LEU A 177 -17.81 1.78 0.27
C LEU A 177 -17.41 1.35 -1.14
N ASN A 178 -17.15 2.28 -2.06
CA ASN A 178 -16.69 1.95 -3.40
C ASN A 178 -15.27 1.36 -3.45
N ARG A 179 -14.51 1.45 -2.35
CA ARG A 179 -13.10 1.05 -2.29
C ARG A 179 -12.62 0.46 -0.97
N HIS A 180 -13.40 0.57 0.11
CA HIS A 180 -13.03 -0.01 1.40
C HIS A 180 -13.25 -1.54 1.39
N ALA A 181 -12.28 -2.31 1.89
CA ALA A 181 -12.29 -3.78 1.73
C ALA A 181 -13.40 -4.51 2.49
N THR A 182 -13.68 -4.09 3.73
CA THR A 182 -14.53 -4.86 4.66
C THR A 182 -15.81 -4.15 5.12
N ALA A 183 -15.91 -2.84 4.91
CA ALA A 183 -17.05 -2.07 5.41
C ALA A 183 -18.27 -2.31 4.52
N VAL A 184 -19.43 -2.53 5.14
CA VAL A 184 -20.70 -2.65 4.43
C VAL A 184 -21.60 -1.46 4.73
N GLN A 185 -22.75 -1.36 4.03
CA GLN A 185 -23.72 -0.27 4.24
C GLN A 185 -24.16 -0.14 5.71
N ALA A 186 -24.29 -1.27 6.42
CA ALA A 186 -24.65 -1.28 7.84
C ALA A 186 -23.59 -0.64 8.76
N ASP A 187 -22.33 -0.54 8.31
CA ASP A 187 -21.24 0.01 9.12
C ASP A 187 -21.09 1.53 8.95
N VAL A 188 -21.85 2.17 8.06
CA VAL A 188 -21.80 3.64 7.83
C VAL A 188 -21.98 4.40 9.16
N GLY A 189 -21.06 5.32 9.45
CA GLY A 189 -21.01 6.07 10.72
C GLY A 189 -20.37 5.31 11.89
N THR A 190 -19.76 4.16 11.66
CA THR A 190 -18.92 3.45 12.63
C THR A 190 -17.46 3.78 12.34
N PRO A 191 -16.56 3.90 13.36
CA PRO A 191 -15.13 4.06 13.10
C PRO A 191 -14.60 2.94 12.19
N LYS A 192 -13.80 3.30 11.18
CA LYS A 192 -13.30 2.34 10.16
C LYS A 192 -12.54 1.19 10.81
N VAL A 193 -11.66 1.48 11.77
CA VAL A 193 -10.87 0.48 12.49
C VAL A 193 -11.73 -0.51 13.28
N VAL A 194 -12.88 -0.06 13.81
CA VAL A 194 -13.82 -0.92 14.54
C VAL A 194 -14.58 -1.81 13.56
N ALA A 195 -15.01 -1.27 12.41
CA ALA A 195 -15.63 -2.06 11.34
C ALA A 195 -14.67 -3.15 10.82
N MET A 196 -13.39 -2.80 10.64
CA MET A 196 -12.35 -3.76 10.27
C MET A 196 -12.15 -4.83 11.33
N LYS A 197 -12.00 -4.46 12.61
CA LYS A 197 -11.86 -5.43 13.71
C LYS A 197 -13.01 -6.44 13.76
N LYS A 198 -14.25 -5.97 13.61
CA LYS A 198 -15.44 -6.82 13.53
C LYS A 198 -15.37 -7.77 12.33
N ALA A 199 -15.03 -7.28 11.14
CA ALA A 199 -14.93 -8.11 9.94
C ALA A 199 -13.80 -9.15 10.06
N PHE A 200 -12.65 -8.74 10.59
CA PHE A 200 -11.49 -9.61 10.78
C PHE A 200 -11.74 -10.72 11.77
N GLY A 201 -12.51 -10.50 12.85
CA GLY A 201 -12.92 -11.57 13.75
C GLY A 201 -13.75 -12.68 13.08
N SER A 202 -14.36 -12.41 11.91
CA SER A 202 -15.06 -13.43 11.11
C SER A 202 -14.20 -14.07 10.02
N ILE A 203 -13.09 -13.43 9.64
CA ILE A 203 -12.17 -13.90 8.58
C ILE A 203 -11.01 -14.68 9.18
N ALA A 204 -10.46 -14.15 10.27
CA ALA A 204 -9.27 -14.63 10.94
C ALA A 204 -9.36 -14.47 12.47
N PRO A 205 -10.25 -15.22 13.15
CA PRO A 205 -10.43 -15.13 14.61
C PRO A 205 -9.17 -15.35 15.47
N TRP A 206 -8.12 -15.97 14.93
CA TRP A 206 -6.83 -16.18 15.60
C TRP A 206 -5.89 -14.97 15.56
N VAL A 207 -6.26 -13.90 14.84
CA VAL A 207 -5.44 -12.70 14.72
C VAL A 207 -5.78 -11.72 15.83
N GLU A 208 -4.77 -11.25 16.56
CA GLU A 208 -4.93 -10.17 17.52
C GLU A 208 -5.09 -8.84 16.77
N VAL A 209 -6.29 -8.27 16.81
CA VAL A 209 -6.59 -6.97 16.17
C VAL A 209 -6.70 -5.86 17.23
N ASP A 210 -5.71 -4.96 17.23
CA ASP A 210 -5.70 -3.73 18.02
C ASP A 210 -6.23 -2.56 17.17
N ALA A 211 -7.43 -2.04 17.50
CA ALA A 211 -8.10 -0.99 16.74
C ALA A 211 -7.99 0.35 17.48
N ARG A 212 -7.23 1.30 16.92
CA ARG A 212 -6.98 2.63 17.48
C ARG A 212 -7.73 3.70 16.71
N VAL A 213 -8.76 4.28 17.34
CA VAL A 213 -9.57 5.38 16.77
C VAL A 213 -8.85 6.71 17.02
N GLU A 214 -7.69 6.87 16.40
CA GLU A 214 -6.77 7.97 16.68
C GLU A 214 -6.14 8.51 15.38
N LEU A 215 -5.78 9.79 15.40
CA LEU A 215 -5.00 10.42 14.33
C LEU A 215 -3.52 10.26 14.68
N PHE A 216 -2.74 9.73 13.75
CA PHE A 216 -1.29 9.67 13.91
C PHE A 216 -0.70 11.08 13.90
N GLN A 217 0.14 11.37 14.89
CA GLN A 217 0.90 12.61 15.02
C GLN A 217 2.29 12.27 15.57
N GLU A 218 3.24 13.21 15.45
CA GLU A 218 4.59 12.98 15.97
C GLU A 218 4.58 12.75 17.49
N ASP A 219 3.77 13.52 18.22
CA ASP A 219 3.68 13.47 19.69
C ASP A 219 3.17 12.12 20.24
N ASN A 220 2.33 11.40 19.48
CA ASN A 220 1.80 10.09 19.87
C ASN A 220 2.46 8.91 19.13
N ALA A 221 3.48 9.17 18.29
CA ALA A 221 4.12 8.13 17.49
C ALA A 221 4.74 7.01 18.34
N ASN A 222 5.38 7.36 19.46
CA ASN A 222 5.97 6.41 20.40
C ASN A 222 4.92 5.44 20.98
N GLU A 223 3.73 5.94 21.30
CA GLU A 223 2.65 5.11 21.83
C GLU A 223 2.04 4.25 20.72
N LEU A 224 1.69 4.87 19.60
CA LEU A 224 0.97 4.21 18.51
C LEU A 224 1.80 3.13 17.81
N LEU A 225 3.12 3.32 17.72
CA LEU A 225 4.07 2.37 17.14
C LEU A 225 4.80 1.52 18.19
N SER A 226 4.35 1.56 19.44
CA SER A 226 4.89 0.71 20.51
C SER A 226 4.68 -0.78 20.23
N GLY A 227 5.56 -1.62 20.78
CA GLY A 227 5.49 -3.08 20.66
C GLY A 227 6.38 -3.68 19.58
N ASN A 228 7.33 -2.91 19.05
CA ASN A 228 8.33 -3.35 18.05
C ASN A 228 7.69 -4.03 16.83
N PRO A 229 6.91 -3.29 16.02
CA PRO A 229 6.31 -3.87 14.84
C PRO A 229 7.39 -4.35 13.85
N ASP A 230 7.18 -5.54 13.30
CA ASP A 230 8.01 -6.10 12.23
C ASP A 230 7.84 -5.29 10.94
N TYR A 231 6.69 -4.64 10.76
CA TYR A 231 6.42 -3.79 9.62
C TYR A 231 5.36 -2.70 9.91
N VAL A 232 5.52 -1.54 9.28
CA VAL A 232 4.53 -0.47 9.25
C VAL A 232 4.03 -0.23 7.82
N VAL A 233 2.71 -0.19 7.65
CA VAL A 233 2.03 0.18 6.40
C VAL A 233 1.52 1.59 6.52
N ASP A 234 2.05 2.48 5.70
CA ASP A 234 1.57 3.85 5.58
C ASP A 234 0.57 3.97 4.41
N ALA A 235 -0.71 4.07 4.76
CA ALA A 235 -1.82 4.35 3.86
C ALA A 235 -2.44 5.74 4.11
N ILE A 236 -1.67 6.67 4.69
CA ILE A 236 -2.10 8.04 4.98
C ILE A 236 -2.19 8.84 3.67
N ASP A 237 -3.16 9.73 3.58
CA ASP A 237 -3.37 10.58 2.41
C ASP A 237 -2.93 12.05 2.66
N ASN A 238 -2.77 12.46 3.92
CA ASN A 238 -2.17 13.75 4.29
C ASN A 238 -0.63 13.69 4.19
N ILE A 239 -0.04 14.67 3.49
CA ILE A 239 1.41 14.69 3.25
C ILE A 239 2.21 14.93 4.53
N ASN A 240 1.76 15.81 5.42
CA ASN A 240 2.50 16.16 6.64
C ASN A 240 2.51 15.00 7.62
N THR A 241 1.35 14.39 7.89
CA THR A 241 1.24 13.20 8.73
C THR A 241 2.03 12.03 8.16
N LYS A 242 1.99 11.84 6.83
CA LYS A 242 2.80 10.84 6.13
C LYS A 242 4.30 11.07 6.38
N LEU A 243 4.79 12.30 6.21
CA LEU A 243 6.21 12.60 6.43
C LEU A 243 6.64 12.39 7.88
N ALA A 244 5.79 12.74 8.85
CA ALA A 244 6.05 12.49 10.26
C ALA A 244 6.19 10.98 10.54
N LEU A 245 5.28 10.16 10.03
CA LEU A 245 5.34 8.71 10.16
C LEU A 245 6.63 8.14 9.53
N LEU A 246 6.90 8.50 8.27
CA LEU A 246 8.05 7.98 7.55
C LEU A 246 9.38 8.39 8.20
N LYS A 247 9.48 9.63 8.67
CA LYS A 247 10.66 10.10 9.39
C LYS A 247 10.85 9.35 10.70
N PHE A 248 9.77 9.20 11.48
CA PHE A 248 9.81 8.49 12.76
C PHE A 248 10.27 7.03 12.56
N CYS A 249 9.67 6.31 11.61
CA CYS A 249 10.06 4.94 11.31
C CYS A 249 11.53 4.84 10.86
N PHE A 250 11.97 5.76 10.00
CA PHE A 250 13.36 5.80 9.54
C PHE A 250 14.35 6.01 10.70
N ASP A 251 14.08 6.99 11.57
CA ASP A 251 14.96 7.30 12.71
C ASP A 251 15.05 6.15 13.72
N HIS A 252 13.96 5.43 13.92
CA HIS A 252 13.87 4.31 14.85
C HIS A 252 14.16 2.94 14.20
N LYS A 253 14.54 2.93 12.91
CA LYS A 253 14.82 1.72 12.12
C LYS A 253 13.65 0.72 12.11
N ILE A 254 12.43 1.24 12.10
CA ILE A 254 11.21 0.44 11.96
C ILE A 254 10.94 0.27 10.46
N PRO A 255 10.87 -0.98 9.94
CA PRO A 255 10.55 -1.22 8.54
C PRO A 255 9.21 -0.60 8.16
N VAL A 256 9.17 0.18 7.07
CA VAL A 256 7.97 0.90 6.66
C VAL A 256 7.82 0.87 5.15
N MET A 257 6.59 0.63 4.69
CA MET A 257 6.21 0.73 3.29
C MET A 257 5.10 1.76 3.13
N SER A 258 5.26 2.67 2.17
CA SER A 258 4.33 3.78 1.97
C SER A 258 3.56 3.70 0.66
N SER A 259 2.26 3.94 0.73
CA SER A 259 1.42 4.16 -0.44
C SER A 259 1.55 5.60 -0.95
N MET A 260 1.87 5.72 -2.24
CA MET A 260 1.87 6.99 -2.98
C MET A 260 0.51 7.22 -3.65
N GLY A 261 0.47 7.97 -4.75
CA GLY A 261 -0.77 8.46 -5.34
C GLY A 261 -1.51 7.38 -6.13
N ALA A 262 -2.58 6.82 -5.56
CA ALA A 262 -3.50 5.91 -6.25
C ALA A 262 -4.71 6.62 -6.91
N GLY A 263 -4.90 7.92 -6.67
CA GLY A 263 -6.02 8.68 -7.23
C GLY A 263 -5.78 9.17 -8.66
N ALA A 264 -6.88 9.42 -9.39
CA ALA A 264 -6.90 9.87 -10.78
C ALA A 264 -6.09 9.00 -11.75
N LYS A 265 -6.09 7.69 -11.51
CA LYS A 265 -5.35 6.67 -12.25
C LYS A 265 -6.24 5.44 -12.41
N ALA A 266 -5.99 4.63 -13.43
CA ALA A 266 -6.79 3.46 -13.76
C ALA A 266 -5.99 2.24 -14.28
N ASP A 267 -4.74 2.41 -14.69
CA ASP A 267 -3.93 1.37 -15.33
C ASP A 267 -3.23 0.48 -14.28
N PRO A 268 -3.67 -0.78 -14.09
CA PRO A 268 -3.08 -1.69 -13.13
C PRO A 268 -1.65 -2.11 -13.50
N SER A 269 -1.30 -2.13 -14.80
CA SER A 269 0.00 -2.59 -15.28
C SER A 269 1.14 -1.66 -14.87
N ARG A 270 0.81 -0.46 -14.39
CA ARG A 270 1.75 0.61 -14.04
C ARG A 270 1.97 0.77 -12.54
N VAL A 271 1.37 -0.09 -11.71
CA VAL A 271 1.66 -0.18 -10.27
C VAL A 271 3.06 -0.78 -10.08
N GLN A 272 3.88 -0.14 -9.27
CA GLN A 272 5.29 -0.47 -9.08
C GLN A 272 5.65 -0.40 -7.60
N ILE A 273 6.62 -1.21 -7.19
CA ILE A 273 7.26 -1.14 -5.88
C ILE A 273 8.71 -0.74 -6.10
N SER A 274 9.19 0.26 -5.38
CA SER A 274 10.59 0.70 -5.43
C SER A 274 10.99 1.42 -4.15
N ASP A 275 12.27 1.76 -4.02
CA ASP A 275 12.68 2.77 -3.05
C ASP A 275 12.09 4.16 -3.43
N ILE A 276 11.83 4.99 -2.42
CA ILE A 276 11.31 6.35 -2.62
C ILE A 276 12.18 7.19 -3.56
N SER A 277 13.51 7.00 -3.55
CA SER A 277 14.45 7.73 -4.40
C SER A 277 14.28 7.45 -5.89
N GLU A 278 13.81 6.24 -6.24
CA GLU A 278 13.67 5.77 -7.61
C GLU A 278 12.31 6.08 -8.25
N THR A 279 11.37 6.58 -7.45
CA THR A 279 10.02 6.91 -7.92
C THR A 279 10.01 7.96 -9.03
N PHE A 280 9.16 7.76 -10.02
CA PHE A 280 9.02 8.68 -11.16
C PHE A 280 7.54 8.78 -11.62
N GLU A 281 7.20 9.89 -12.27
CA GLU A 281 5.85 10.25 -12.77
C GLU A 281 4.73 10.42 -11.72
N ASP A 282 4.87 9.89 -10.51
CA ASP A 282 3.88 10.06 -9.44
C ASP A 282 4.03 11.43 -8.71
N PRO A 283 3.01 12.31 -8.74
CA PRO A 283 3.10 13.63 -8.10
C PRO A 283 3.23 13.58 -6.58
N LEU A 284 2.55 12.63 -5.91
CA LEU A 284 2.61 12.47 -4.46
C LEU A 284 3.99 11.93 -4.07
N ALA A 285 4.48 10.90 -4.77
CA ALA A 285 5.83 10.36 -4.54
C ALA A 285 6.90 11.44 -4.72
N ARG A 286 6.79 12.27 -5.77
CA ARG A 286 7.70 13.40 -5.99
C ARG A 286 7.67 14.41 -4.85
N ALA A 287 6.49 14.74 -4.32
CA ALA A 287 6.33 15.69 -3.22
C ALA A 287 6.92 15.13 -1.91
N VAL A 288 6.60 13.87 -1.58
CA VAL A 288 7.12 13.17 -0.39
C VAL A 288 8.64 13.05 -0.48
N ARG A 289 9.17 12.51 -1.59
CA ARG A 289 10.62 12.36 -1.85
C ARG A 289 11.38 13.68 -1.64
N ARG A 290 10.87 14.79 -2.18
CA ARG A 290 11.53 16.10 -2.03
C ARG A 290 11.53 16.61 -0.60
N LYS A 291 10.46 16.38 0.16
CA LYS A 291 10.33 16.86 1.54
C LYS A 291 11.13 15.98 2.50
N ILE A 292 11.02 14.64 2.40
CA ILE A 292 11.75 13.71 3.27
C ILE A 292 13.27 13.79 3.05
N LYS A 293 13.71 14.04 1.81
CA LYS A 293 15.12 14.34 1.50
C LYS A 293 15.65 15.56 2.23
N LYS A 294 14.86 16.63 2.36
CA LYS A 294 15.24 17.81 3.15
C LYS A 294 15.31 17.51 4.65
N MET A 295 14.66 16.45 5.11
CA MET A 295 14.71 15.97 6.48
C MET A 295 15.87 14.98 6.72
N GLY A 296 16.75 14.77 5.73
CA GLY A 296 17.93 13.90 5.84
C GLY A 296 17.71 12.46 5.39
N VAL A 297 16.57 12.14 4.77
CA VAL A 297 16.25 10.77 4.31
C VAL A 297 16.25 10.71 2.79
N ASP A 298 17.31 10.14 2.21
CA ASP A 298 17.50 10.04 0.77
C ASP A 298 16.94 8.73 0.18
N THR A 299 17.15 7.61 0.88
CA THR A 299 16.84 6.22 0.46
C THR A 299 16.46 5.39 1.69
N GLY A 300 15.99 4.16 1.47
CA GLY A 300 15.67 3.20 2.53
C GLY A 300 14.20 3.22 2.95
N ILE A 301 13.31 3.71 2.09
CA ILE A 301 11.85 3.66 2.31
C ILE A 301 11.23 3.02 1.08
N GLU A 302 10.70 1.81 1.23
CA GLU A 302 9.94 1.15 0.18
C GLU A 302 8.59 1.82 -0.02
N VAL A 303 8.19 1.96 -1.28
CA VAL A 303 6.91 2.57 -1.63
C VAL A 303 6.21 1.82 -2.75
N VAL A 304 4.89 1.81 -2.71
CA VAL A 304 4.06 1.47 -3.86
C VAL A 304 3.60 2.76 -4.53
N TYR A 305 3.81 2.86 -5.84
CA TYR A 305 3.39 4.00 -6.65
C TYR A 305 2.90 3.53 -8.02
N SER A 306 2.34 4.45 -8.80
CA SER A 306 2.03 4.16 -10.20
C SER A 306 2.69 5.16 -11.12
N THR A 307 3.27 4.65 -12.20
CA THR A 307 3.92 5.44 -13.24
C THR A 307 2.91 6.10 -14.17
N GLU A 308 1.62 5.75 -14.05
CA GLU A 308 0.54 6.35 -14.82
C GLU A 308 0.44 7.85 -14.56
N LYS A 309 0.41 8.61 -15.66
CA LYS A 309 0.11 10.04 -15.61
C LYS A 309 -1.40 10.19 -15.48
N PRO A 310 -1.91 11.01 -14.55
CA PRO A 310 -3.33 11.29 -14.47
C PRO A 310 -3.84 11.89 -15.79
N HIS A 311 -4.69 11.15 -16.50
CA HIS A 311 -5.28 11.59 -17.77
C HIS A 311 -6.80 11.75 -17.60
N HIS A 312 -7.37 12.84 -18.12
CA HIS A 312 -8.81 13.02 -18.33
C HIS A 312 -9.74 13.07 -17.10
N VAL A 313 -9.24 13.06 -15.86
CA VAL A 313 -10.11 13.16 -14.67
C VAL A 313 -10.16 14.59 -14.12
N LYS A 314 -11.35 15.20 -14.14
CA LYS A 314 -11.60 16.51 -13.54
C LYS A 314 -11.79 16.36 -12.03
N LEU A 315 -11.24 17.30 -11.26
CA LEU A 315 -11.52 17.38 -9.83
C LEU A 315 -13.03 17.62 -9.65
N LEU A 316 -13.63 16.91 -8.69
CA LEU A 316 -15.03 17.14 -8.36
C LEU A 316 -15.17 18.56 -7.78
N PRO A 317 -16.12 19.38 -8.26
CA PRO A 317 -16.44 20.66 -7.64
C PRO A 317 -16.95 20.40 -6.21
N LEU A 318 -16.63 21.31 -5.28
CA LEU A 318 -17.25 21.30 -3.96
C LEU A 318 -18.71 21.72 -4.09
N ASP A 319 -19.62 21.05 -3.38
CA ASP A 319 -21.01 21.49 -3.27
C ASP A 319 -21.05 22.87 -2.56
N GLU A 320 -22.03 23.74 -2.86
CA GLU A 320 -22.11 25.11 -2.30
C GLU A 320 -22.09 25.15 -0.76
N THR A 321 -22.62 24.11 -0.11
CA THR A 321 -22.56 23.92 1.35
C THR A 321 -21.18 23.52 1.85
N GLN A 322 -20.45 22.69 1.11
CA GLN A 322 -19.06 22.32 1.41
C GLN A 322 -18.10 23.45 1.07
N ALA A 323 -18.43 24.32 0.12
CA ALA A 323 -17.64 25.51 -0.23
C ALA A 323 -17.73 26.58 0.87
N GLN A 324 -18.92 26.78 1.46
CA GLN A 324 -19.10 27.69 2.62
C GLN A 324 -18.36 27.18 3.87
N GLU A 325 -18.41 25.87 4.16
CA GLU A 325 -17.61 25.28 5.23
C GLU A 325 -16.11 25.29 4.89
N ALA A 326 -15.71 25.09 3.63
CA ALA A 326 -14.31 25.10 3.22
C ALA A 326 -13.64 26.46 3.41
N ASP A 327 -14.35 27.58 3.29
CA ASP A 327 -13.80 28.92 3.59
C ASP A 327 -13.66 29.16 5.11
N GLU A 328 -14.55 28.60 5.95
CA GLU A 328 -14.41 28.61 7.42
C GLU A 328 -13.25 27.70 7.90
N TYR A 329 -13.02 26.58 7.23
CA TYR A 329 -11.95 25.62 7.54
C TYR A 329 -10.67 25.82 6.72
N ALA A 330 -10.62 26.77 5.77
CA ALA A 330 -9.41 27.13 5.02
C ALA A 330 -8.31 27.71 5.93
N ALA A 331 -8.68 28.18 7.12
CA ALA A 331 -7.76 28.59 8.17
C ALA A 331 -7.06 27.40 8.88
N LEU A 332 -7.51 26.16 8.66
CA LEU A 332 -6.83 24.96 9.16
C LEU A 332 -5.82 24.46 8.11
N PRO A 333 -4.53 24.22 8.46
CA PRO A 333 -3.47 23.85 7.52
C PRO A 333 -3.64 22.54 6.70
N ASP A 334 -4.76 21.83 6.84
CA ASP A 334 -4.96 20.47 6.30
C ASP A 334 -6.33 20.21 5.63
N PHE A 335 -7.19 21.22 5.44
CA PHE A 335 -8.49 21.02 4.79
C PHE A 335 -8.38 20.96 3.26
N ARG A 336 -8.77 19.85 2.64
CA ARG A 336 -8.68 19.66 1.18
C ARG A 336 -9.76 20.46 0.44
N SER A 337 -9.35 21.47 -0.31
CA SER A 337 -10.23 22.29 -1.16
C SER A 337 -10.77 21.58 -2.41
N ARG A 338 -10.26 20.40 -2.79
CA ARG A 338 -10.75 19.58 -3.92
C ARG A 338 -10.50 18.09 -3.69
N ILE A 339 -11.49 17.23 -3.96
CA ILE A 339 -11.37 15.77 -3.83
C ILE A 339 -10.86 15.19 -5.16
N LEU A 340 -9.73 14.48 -5.10
CA LEU A 340 -9.22 13.73 -6.24
C LEU A 340 -10.12 12.50 -6.48
N PRO A 341 -10.69 12.30 -7.67
CA PRO A 341 -11.49 11.13 -7.98
C PRO A 341 -10.65 9.84 -7.91
N VAL A 342 -11.25 8.77 -7.39
CA VAL A 342 -10.57 7.50 -7.12
C VAL A 342 -11.36 6.35 -7.74
N LEU A 343 -10.73 5.61 -8.65
CA LEU A 343 -11.23 4.35 -9.17
C LEU A 343 -10.91 3.24 -8.16
N GLY A 344 -11.94 2.72 -7.47
CA GLY A 344 -11.79 1.84 -6.30
C GLY A 344 -10.84 0.64 -6.43
N PRO A 345 -10.79 -0.07 -7.58
CA PRO A 345 -9.83 -1.15 -7.81
C PRO A 345 -8.36 -0.75 -7.62
N LEU A 346 -7.97 0.49 -7.94
CA LEU A 346 -6.56 0.87 -7.94
C LEU A 346 -5.95 1.01 -6.53
N PRO A 347 -6.58 1.72 -5.57
CA PRO A 347 -6.17 1.65 -4.17
C PRO A 347 -6.15 0.23 -3.60
N ALA A 348 -7.11 -0.62 -4.00
CA ALA A 348 -7.14 -2.01 -3.57
C ALA A 348 -5.90 -2.76 -4.04
N MET A 349 -5.53 -2.59 -5.32
CA MET A 349 -4.30 -3.15 -5.88
C MET A 349 -3.04 -2.65 -5.15
N PHE A 350 -2.97 -1.35 -4.82
CA PHE A 350 -1.86 -0.82 -4.00
C PHE A 350 -1.78 -1.55 -2.66
N GLY A 351 -2.91 -1.69 -1.96
CA GLY A 351 -2.97 -2.38 -0.68
C GLY A 351 -2.57 -3.86 -0.78
N MET A 352 -3.05 -4.56 -1.80
CA MET A 352 -2.68 -5.96 -2.08
C MET A 352 -1.20 -6.09 -2.41
N SER A 353 -0.65 -5.22 -3.26
CA SER A 353 0.79 -5.21 -3.60
C SER A 353 1.66 -4.98 -2.36
N MET A 354 1.27 -4.06 -1.48
CA MET A 354 1.96 -3.86 -0.20
C MET A 354 1.89 -5.10 0.68
N ALA A 355 0.72 -5.71 0.82
CA ALA A 355 0.55 -6.92 1.62
C ALA A 355 1.41 -8.07 1.09
N THR A 356 1.41 -8.32 -0.22
CA THR A 356 2.26 -9.36 -0.83
C THR A 356 3.74 -9.10 -0.57
N PHE A 357 4.21 -7.86 -0.76
CA PHE A 357 5.60 -7.50 -0.51
C PHE A 357 6.00 -7.72 0.96
N ILE A 358 5.18 -7.25 1.89
CA ILE A 358 5.43 -7.36 3.33
C ILE A 358 5.38 -8.83 3.78
N THR A 359 4.40 -9.60 3.32
CA THR A 359 4.30 -11.04 3.60
C THR A 359 5.57 -11.77 3.17
N CYS A 360 6.04 -11.53 1.95
CA CYS A 360 7.28 -12.14 1.45
C CYS A 360 8.50 -11.69 2.26
N LYS A 361 8.61 -10.40 2.60
CA LYS A 361 9.70 -9.87 3.41
C LYS A 361 9.77 -10.51 4.80
N ILE A 362 8.65 -10.60 5.51
CA ILE A 362 8.57 -11.22 6.85
C ILE A 362 8.89 -12.72 6.77
N ALA A 363 8.35 -13.42 5.76
CA ALA A 363 8.61 -14.84 5.56
C ALA A 363 10.06 -15.14 5.15
N GLY A 364 10.86 -14.14 4.78
CA GLY A 364 12.21 -14.32 4.24
C GLY A 364 12.23 -14.80 2.78
N TRP A 365 11.11 -14.64 2.07
CA TRP A 365 11.03 -14.95 0.65
C TRP A 365 11.76 -13.87 -0.17
N PRO A 366 12.72 -14.24 -1.04
CA PRO A 366 13.48 -13.28 -1.81
C PRO A 366 12.55 -12.55 -2.80
N MET A 367 12.51 -11.23 -2.69
CA MET A 367 11.78 -10.37 -3.62
C MET A 367 12.62 -9.16 -3.94
N GLU A 368 12.81 -8.93 -5.23
CA GLU A 368 13.62 -7.84 -5.77
C GLU A 368 12.76 -7.06 -6.75
N PRO A 369 12.01 -6.04 -6.26
CA PRO A 369 11.16 -5.23 -7.11
C PRO A 369 11.96 -4.55 -8.21
N LEU A 370 11.48 -4.67 -9.44
CA LEU A 370 12.05 -3.99 -10.60
C LEU A 370 11.16 -2.81 -10.97
N PRO A 371 11.58 -1.55 -10.73
CA PRO A 371 10.84 -0.41 -11.22
C PRO A 371 10.92 -0.38 -12.75
N ILE A 372 9.81 -0.61 -13.44
CA ILE A 372 9.70 -0.41 -14.88
C ILE A 372 9.89 1.08 -15.15
N LYS A 373 11.10 1.53 -15.52
CA LYS A 373 11.41 2.97 -15.70
C LYS A 373 10.82 3.58 -17.00
N LEU A 374 10.08 2.81 -17.81
CA LEU A 374 9.45 3.21 -19.09
C LEU A 374 10.34 4.16 -19.93
N ARG A 375 11.62 3.81 -20.08
CA ARG A 375 12.64 4.67 -20.70
C ARG A 375 12.68 4.47 -22.21
N GLU A 376 11.54 4.60 -22.89
CA GLU A 376 11.41 4.36 -24.34
C GLU A 376 12.44 5.12 -25.20
N ALA A 377 12.66 6.41 -24.90
CA ALA A 377 13.69 7.20 -25.58
C ALA A 377 15.12 6.71 -25.29
N LEU A 378 15.38 6.20 -24.08
CA LEU A 378 16.65 5.60 -23.72
C LEU A 378 16.85 4.27 -24.47
N TYR A 379 15.85 3.39 -24.50
CA TYR A 379 15.93 2.10 -25.16
C TYR A 379 16.12 2.27 -26.67
N LEU A 380 15.41 3.24 -27.29
CA LEU A 380 15.65 3.62 -28.68
C LEU A 380 17.09 4.09 -28.93
N ARG A 381 17.64 4.91 -28.04
CA ARG A 381 19.03 5.37 -28.15
C ARG A 381 20.01 4.21 -28.00
N ILE A 382 19.84 3.37 -26.99
CA ILE A 382 20.72 2.22 -26.72
C ILE A 382 20.63 1.19 -27.84
N HIS A 383 19.43 0.91 -28.37
CA HIS A 383 19.24 0.03 -29.52
C HIS A 383 20.00 0.51 -30.76
N ARG A 384 19.89 1.81 -31.09
CA ARG A 384 20.67 2.43 -32.18
C ARG A 384 22.17 2.31 -31.94
N GLU A 385 22.62 2.58 -30.73
CA GLU A 385 24.02 2.48 -30.33
C GLU A 385 24.56 1.05 -30.39
N LEU A 386 23.75 0.05 -30.03
CA LEU A 386 24.08 -1.36 -30.14
C LEU A 386 24.20 -1.76 -31.61
N ARG A 387 23.24 -1.37 -32.47
CA ARG A 387 23.30 -1.62 -33.91
C ARG A 387 24.56 -1.07 -34.56
N VAL A 388 24.97 0.15 -34.18
CA VAL A 388 26.23 0.77 -34.69
C VAL A 388 27.46 -0.02 -34.24
N ARG A 389 27.47 -0.59 -33.04
CA ARG A 389 28.59 -1.41 -32.55
C ARG A 389 28.65 -2.76 -33.24
N GLU A 390 27.51 -3.41 -33.43
CA GLU A 390 27.41 -4.67 -34.17
C GLU A 390 27.92 -4.51 -35.60
N GLY A 391 27.53 -3.41 -36.28
CA GLY A 391 28.04 -3.09 -37.62
C GLY A 391 29.56 -2.85 -37.72
N LYS A 392 30.23 -2.57 -36.58
CA LYS A 392 31.71 -2.48 -36.55
C LYS A 392 32.38 -3.85 -36.46
N LEU A 393 31.72 -4.83 -35.82
CA LEU A 393 32.21 -6.20 -35.71
C LEU A 393 31.93 -6.98 -36.99
N ASP A 394 30.77 -6.75 -37.60
CA ASP A 394 30.37 -7.36 -38.86
C ASP A 394 29.71 -6.30 -39.78
N LYS A 395 30.41 -5.97 -40.87
CA LYS A 395 30.05 -4.88 -41.78
C LYS A 395 28.82 -5.18 -42.66
N GLY A 396 28.31 -6.42 -42.65
CA GLY A 396 27.16 -6.85 -43.45
C GLY A 396 25.80 -6.84 -42.72
N ILE A 397 25.75 -6.46 -41.44
CA ILE A 397 24.52 -6.55 -40.63
C ILE A 397 23.55 -5.42 -40.96
N GLU A 398 22.45 -5.75 -41.65
CA GLU A 398 21.34 -4.81 -41.87
C GLU A 398 20.41 -4.67 -40.65
N ALA A 399 20.23 -5.75 -39.87
CA ALA A 399 19.38 -5.79 -38.68
C ALA A 399 20.03 -6.64 -37.56
N ILE A 400 19.85 -6.22 -36.31
CA ILE A 400 20.35 -6.96 -35.13
C ILE A 400 19.25 -7.84 -34.54
N ALA A 401 19.63 -8.93 -33.87
CA ALA A 401 18.70 -9.93 -33.33
C ALA A 401 17.77 -9.41 -32.22
N LEU A 402 18.14 -8.31 -31.55
CA LEU A 402 17.38 -7.73 -30.45
C LEU A 402 16.56 -6.53 -30.92
N ASP A 403 15.26 -6.50 -30.62
CA ASP A 403 14.37 -5.38 -30.84
C ASP A 403 14.45 -4.34 -29.69
N ARG A 404 13.67 -3.26 -29.78
CA ARG A 404 13.64 -2.20 -28.76
C ARG A 404 13.13 -2.70 -27.40
N ARG A 405 12.13 -3.59 -27.40
CA ARG A 405 11.55 -4.17 -26.19
C ARG A 405 12.56 -5.10 -25.54
N ASP A 406 13.31 -5.85 -26.33
CA ASP A 406 14.40 -6.70 -25.86
C ASP A 406 15.49 -5.88 -25.16
N VAL A 407 15.80 -4.67 -25.66
CA VAL A 407 16.73 -3.75 -24.95
C VAL A 407 16.19 -3.35 -23.57
N GLY A 408 14.89 -3.05 -23.47
CA GLY A 408 14.25 -2.76 -22.19
C GLY A 408 14.28 -3.97 -21.24
N TYR A 409 14.00 -5.16 -21.77
CA TYR A 409 14.03 -6.43 -21.05
C TYR A 409 15.43 -6.76 -20.50
N VAL A 410 16.46 -6.70 -21.34
CA VAL A 410 17.85 -6.96 -20.93
C VAL A 410 18.28 -5.96 -19.84
N ILE A 411 17.99 -4.68 -20.03
CA ILE A 411 18.40 -3.65 -19.08
C ILE A 411 17.67 -3.81 -17.76
N GLU A 412 16.34 -3.92 -17.78
CA GLU A 412 15.54 -3.82 -16.56
C GLU A 412 15.33 -5.17 -15.88
N GLU A 413 15.16 -6.27 -16.63
CA GLU A 413 14.85 -7.59 -16.07
C GLU A 413 16.10 -8.45 -15.85
N ILE A 414 16.98 -8.55 -16.85
CA ILE A 414 18.18 -9.40 -16.73
C ILE A 414 19.24 -8.74 -15.82
N PHE A 415 19.53 -7.45 -16.04
CA PHE A 415 20.63 -6.74 -15.35
C PHE A 415 20.17 -5.61 -14.40
N ARG A 416 18.86 -5.43 -14.21
CA ARG A 416 18.28 -4.55 -13.17
C ARG A 416 18.77 -3.11 -13.19
N GLY A 417 19.03 -2.58 -14.38
CA GLY A 417 19.46 -1.21 -14.64
C GLY A 417 20.92 -0.92 -14.28
N LYS A 418 21.73 -1.94 -13.97
CA LYS A 418 23.11 -1.81 -13.50
C LYS A 418 24.10 -2.46 -14.46
N SER A 419 25.35 -1.99 -14.44
CA SER A 419 26.48 -2.65 -15.11
C SER A 419 26.77 -3.99 -14.45
N ALA A 420 26.97 -5.03 -15.24
CA ALA A 420 27.35 -6.35 -14.75
C ALA A 420 28.71 -6.36 -14.03
N VAL A 421 29.60 -5.42 -14.36
CA VAL A 421 30.95 -5.36 -13.79
C VAL A 421 31.00 -4.45 -12.56
N SER A 422 30.66 -3.17 -12.70
CA SER A 422 30.78 -2.20 -11.60
C SER A 422 29.52 -2.02 -10.76
N GLN A 423 28.41 -2.64 -11.14
CA GLN A 423 27.09 -2.41 -10.53
C GLN A 423 26.62 -0.94 -10.60
N SER A 424 27.29 -0.11 -11.42
CA SER A 424 26.95 1.30 -11.63
C SER A 424 25.79 1.48 -12.61
N MET A 425 25.00 2.52 -12.41
CA MET A 425 23.90 2.92 -13.31
C MET A 425 24.28 4.09 -14.24
N ASP A 426 25.50 4.63 -14.13
CA ASP A 426 25.90 5.81 -14.92
C ASP A 426 26.18 5.44 -16.38
N LYS A 427 25.46 6.08 -17.30
CA LYS A 427 25.64 5.97 -18.77
C LYS A 427 25.77 4.51 -19.24
N ILE A 428 24.82 3.67 -18.83
CA ILE A 428 24.73 2.27 -19.25
C ILE A 428 24.44 2.13 -20.75
N GLY A 429 24.87 1.01 -21.33
CA GLY A 429 24.55 0.56 -22.68
C GLY A 429 24.79 -0.94 -22.82
N LEU A 430 24.59 -1.45 -24.04
CA LEU A 430 24.69 -2.88 -24.36
C LEU A 430 25.84 -3.17 -25.32
N CYS A 431 26.46 -4.33 -25.14
CA CYS A 431 27.35 -4.97 -26.11
C CYS A 431 27.31 -6.50 -25.94
N ARG A 432 27.92 -7.24 -26.89
CA ARG A 432 28.15 -8.68 -26.72
C ARG A 432 29.00 -8.95 -25.48
N TRP A 433 28.74 -10.06 -24.79
CA TRP A 433 29.61 -10.51 -23.70
C TRP A 433 30.81 -11.26 -24.24
N LYS A 434 30.56 -12.32 -25.03
CA LYS A 434 31.54 -13.06 -25.82
C LYS A 434 31.56 -12.48 -27.22
N ARG A 435 32.66 -11.81 -27.57
CA ARG A 435 32.77 -11.04 -28.82
C ARG A 435 32.83 -11.90 -30.08
N ALA A 436 33.37 -13.11 -29.98
CA ALA A 436 33.40 -14.07 -31.08
C ALA A 436 32.02 -14.69 -31.40
N GLU A 437 31.11 -14.70 -30.43
CA GLU A 437 29.78 -15.30 -30.57
C GLU A 437 28.75 -14.28 -31.07
N PRO A 438 27.66 -14.72 -31.73
CA PRO A 438 26.61 -13.81 -32.22
C PRO A 438 25.84 -13.14 -31.08
N LEU A 439 25.24 -11.97 -31.36
CA LEU A 439 24.37 -11.28 -30.41
C LEU A 439 23.08 -12.07 -30.17
N SER A 440 22.78 -12.38 -28.92
CA SER A 440 21.56 -13.04 -28.47
C SER A 440 21.19 -12.58 -27.05
N LEU A 441 20.03 -12.98 -26.52
CA LEU A 441 19.67 -12.74 -25.12
C LEU A 441 20.66 -13.40 -24.13
N GLN A 442 21.30 -14.50 -24.56
CA GLN A 442 22.32 -15.22 -23.79
C GLN A 442 23.76 -14.76 -24.10
N ASN A 443 23.93 -13.69 -24.88
CA ASN A 443 25.24 -13.14 -25.20
C ASN A 443 25.19 -11.61 -25.34
N VAL A 444 24.43 -10.95 -24.47
CA VAL A 444 24.34 -9.48 -24.39
C VAL A 444 24.48 -9.05 -22.94
N VAL A 445 25.30 -8.04 -22.67
CA VAL A 445 25.58 -7.58 -21.31
C VAL A 445 25.33 -6.08 -21.16
N VAL A 446 24.89 -5.65 -19.98
CA VAL A 446 24.83 -4.23 -19.60
C VAL A 446 26.16 -3.81 -19.00
N LEU A 447 26.77 -2.76 -19.56
CA LEU A 447 28.00 -2.15 -19.07
C LEU A 447 27.89 -0.62 -19.10
N THR A 448 28.68 0.08 -18.27
CA THR A 448 28.85 1.53 -18.42
C THR A 448 29.57 1.85 -19.73
N LYS A 449 29.39 3.07 -20.24
CA LYS A 449 30.09 3.53 -21.45
C LYS A 449 31.62 3.38 -21.38
N SER A 450 32.20 3.57 -20.19
CA SER A 450 33.64 3.41 -19.98
C SER A 450 34.09 1.95 -20.06
N GLU A 451 33.32 1.04 -19.48
CA GLU A 451 33.55 -0.41 -19.50
C GLU A 451 33.36 -0.98 -20.90
N MET A 452 32.30 -0.60 -21.62
CA MET A 452 32.10 -1.00 -23.01
C MET A 452 33.29 -0.61 -23.89
N ASN A 453 33.85 0.59 -23.69
CA ASN A 453 35.01 1.04 -24.45
C ASN A 453 36.28 0.24 -24.13
N ARG A 454 36.43 -0.26 -22.89
CA ARG A 454 37.51 -1.18 -22.53
C ARG A 454 37.27 -2.56 -23.13
N HIS A 455 36.07 -3.09 -22.98
CA HIS A 455 35.65 -4.39 -23.50
C HIS A 455 35.82 -4.50 -25.03
N ALA A 456 35.51 -3.41 -25.76
CA ALA A 456 35.68 -3.34 -27.21
C ALA A 456 37.15 -3.38 -27.70
N LYS A 457 38.14 -3.24 -26.81
CA LYS A 457 39.56 -3.33 -27.14
C LYS A 457 40.15 -4.72 -26.91
N LEU A 458 39.41 -5.62 -26.26
CA LEU A 458 39.88 -6.98 -26.00
C LEU A 458 40.06 -7.77 -27.32
N PRO A 459 40.89 -8.82 -27.34
CA PRO A 459 40.84 -9.84 -28.39
C PRO A 459 39.43 -10.44 -28.55
N LEU A 460 39.13 -11.05 -29.70
CA LEU A 460 37.82 -11.69 -29.93
C LEU A 460 37.60 -12.93 -29.05
N ASP A 461 38.71 -13.61 -28.75
CA ASP A 461 38.87 -14.84 -27.99
C ASP A 461 39.46 -14.60 -26.60
N ALA A 462 39.31 -13.38 -26.07
CA ALA A 462 39.85 -13.01 -24.77
C ALA A 462 39.23 -13.86 -23.64
N ASP A 463 40.07 -14.32 -22.71
CA ASP A 463 39.60 -14.97 -21.49
C ASP A 463 38.97 -13.93 -20.56
N LEU A 464 37.65 -13.99 -20.43
CA LEU A 464 36.88 -13.05 -19.62
C LEU A 464 37.09 -13.24 -18.12
N VAL A 465 37.50 -14.44 -17.67
CA VAL A 465 37.82 -14.72 -16.26
C VAL A 465 39.09 -13.98 -15.87
N GLU A 466 40.12 -13.99 -16.73
CA GLU A 466 41.35 -13.22 -16.50
C GLU A 466 41.10 -11.70 -16.50
N VAL A 467 40.16 -11.23 -17.32
CA VAL A 467 39.89 -9.78 -17.48
C VAL A 467 39.00 -9.21 -16.37
N TYR A 468 37.94 -9.93 -15.99
CA TYR A 468 36.90 -9.41 -15.07
C TYR A 468 36.87 -10.13 -13.72
N GLY A 469 37.56 -11.25 -13.57
CA GLY A 469 37.50 -12.09 -12.39
C GLY A 469 36.35 -13.10 -12.43
N GLN A 470 36.54 -14.22 -11.73
CA GLN A 470 35.59 -15.34 -11.71
C GLN A 470 34.19 -14.93 -11.24
N GLU A 471 34.11 -14.13 -10.17
CA GLU A 471 32.82 -13.70 -9.58
C GLU A 471 31.93 -12.96 -10.58
N VAL A 472 32.50 -12.11 -11.43
CA VAL A 472 31.75 -11.34 -12.42
C VAL A 472 31.31 -12.23 -13.58
N VAL A 473 32.17 -13.15 -14.02
CA VAL A 473 31.83 -14.10 -15.08
C VAL A 473 30.71 -15.03 -14.62
N ASP A 474 30.81 -15.58 -13.42
CA ASP A 474 29.78 -16.44 -12.84
C ASP A 474 28.44 -15.70 -12.74
N TYR A 475 28.46 -14.44 -12.26
CA TYR A 475 27.26 -13.60 -12.21
C TYR A 475 26.59 -13.43 -13.59
N VAL A 476 27.36 -13.17 -14.64
CA VAL A 476 26.81 -12.97 -16.00
C VAL A 476 26.29 -14.29 -16.58
N GLU A 477 27.05 -15.37 -16.45
CA GLU A 477 26.66 -16.69 -16.98
C GLU A 477 25.43 -17.25 -16.25
N ASP A 478 25.27 -16.99 -14.95
CA ASP A 478 24.06 -17.36 -14.21
C ASP A 478 22.82 -16.61 -14.73
N ARG A 479 22.94 -15.32 -15.06
CA ARG A 479 21.84 -14.57 -15.70
C ARG A 479 21.47 -15.13 -17.07
N PHE A 480 22.45 -15.58 -17.85
CA PHE A 480 22.18 -16.22 -19.14
C PHE A 480 21.54 -17.59 -18.99
N ARG A 481 21.90 -18.34 -17.94
CA ARG A 481 21.29 -19.63 -17.60
C ARG A 481 19.83 -19.44 -17.22
N GLU A 482 19.53 -18.52 -16.30
CA GLU A 482 18.17 -18.13 -15.91
C GLU A 482 17.34 -17.76 -17.16
N GLU A 483 17.89 -16.91 -18.04
CA GLU A 483 17.19 -16.49 -19.25
C GLU A 483 16.96 -17.66 -20.24
N SER A 484 17.92 -18.58 -20.38
CA SER A 484 17.75 -19.76 -21.23
C SER A 484 16.64 -20.69 -20.73
N GLU A 485 16.41 -20.76 -19.42
CA GLU A 485 15.33 -21.57 -18.85
C GLU A 485 13.97 -20.89 -19.10
N ILE A 486 13.88 -19.58 -18.90
CA ILE A 486 12.66 -18.79 -19.15
C ILE A 486 12.28 -18.80 -20.63
N SER A 487 13.25 -18.67 -21.53
CA SER A 487 13.03 -18.70 -22.98
C SER A 487 12.48 -20.05 -23.47
N ARG A 488 12.66 -21.16 -22.74
CA ARG A 488 12.05 -22.47 -23.09
C ARG A 488 10.57 -22.58 -22.68
N LEU A 489 10.09 -21.66 -21.85
CA LEU A 489 8.71 -21.62 -21.34
C LEU A 489 7.81 -20.64 -22.13
N ARG A 490 8.41 -19.82 -23.00
CA ARG A 490 7.71 -18.95 -23.97
C ARG A 490 7.49 -19.70 -25.27
#